data_AF-A0AAE1MIN2-F1
#
_entry.id   AF-A0AAE1MIN2-F1
#
_cell.length_a   1.000
_cell.length_b   1.000
_cell.length_c   1.000
_cell.angle_alpha   90.00
_cell.angle_beta   90.00
_cell.angle_gamma   90.00
#
_symmetry.space_group_name_H-M   'P 1'
#
loop_
_entity.id
_entity.type
_entity.pdbx_description
1 polymer ?
#
loop_
_entity_poly.entity_id
_entity_poly.type
_entity_poly.pdbx_seq_one_letter_code
_entity_poly.pdbx_strand_id
1 'polypeptide(L)'
;MKNQEPKDTCKKLVWTINNFSTLNTNLRHCSEVFIAGGCAWKVVLYRGGKDGNYLGIYLEVADGSSLPQGWSISAACKLTVVNQTSIEKSEKQDFHRKFCADNRDWGFGSFMELAKLQNPDDGYILNDKCIVEVELSEINSEGSQVVGQIEDEDAAVEFKDLGKIEKPFVPLLEEICSWHPSLLDCKKIKSRRFTEWAFTALGRVLQFLRNKKLKDMNKEACEELQQLWEELEMSRLDLSWLEPLVKSALSMKGYLEKAMQVKKLRQDLVLLEKEMNKIKVNLADTELTIEITKTDLILAEEGFEEKDLDLDSDIGYAGPSLLPLKNEEKDIPSVC
;
A
#
# COMPACT_ATOMS: atom_id res chain seq x y z
N MET A 1 14.56 52.09 -14.56
CA MET A 1 14.64 51.26 -13.34
C MET A 1 13.26 50.66 -13.11
N LYS A 2 13.06 49.38 -13.41
CA LYS A 2 11.86 48.67 -12.97
C LYS A 2 12.23 47.96 -11.67
N ASN A 3 11.62 48.39 -10.58
CA ASN A 3 11.72 47.74 -9.28
C ASN A 3 11.26 46.28 -9.41
N GLN A 4 12.15 45.34 -9.10
CA GLN A 4 11.78 43.97 -8.80
C GLN A 4 11.44 43.92 -7.31
N GLU A 5 10.17 43.67 -7.00
CA GLU A 5 9.74 43.27 -5.67
C GLU A 5 10.35 41.91 -5.32
N PRO A 6 10.71 41.67 -4.04
CA PRO A 6 11.31 40.41 -3.60
C PRO A 6 10.26 39.28 -3.72
N LYS A 7 10.57 38.26 -4.52
CA LYS A 7 9.77 37.02 -4.55
C LYS A 7 10.02 36.27 -3.25
N ASP A 8 9.13 36.42 -2.28
CA ASP A 8 9.08 35.58 -1.08
C ASP A 8 8.70 34.14 -1.48
N THR A 9 9.71 33.29 -1.65
CA THR A 9 9.58 31.86 -2.01
C THR A 9 9.77 30.93 -0.81
N CYS A 10 9.38 31.35 0.40
CA CYS A 10 9.41 30.47 1.57
C CYS A 10 8.28 29.42 1.48
N LYS A 11 8.63 28.13 1.55
CA LYS A 11 7.69 27.00 1.56
C LYS A 11 7.87 26.19 2.83
N LYS A 12 6.77 25.95 3.55
CA LYS A 12 6.74 25.16 4.78
C LYS A 12 6.02 23.82 4.55
N LEU A 13 6.68 22.73 4.93
CA LEU A 13 6.10 21.40 5.06
C LEU A 13 5.96 21.06 6.54
N VAL A 14 4.86 20.42 6.92
CA VAL A 14 4.66 19.80 8.23
C VAL A 14 4.47 18.30 8.03
N TRP A 15 5.33 17.49 8.63
CA TRP A 15 5.26 16.03 8.58
C TRP A 15 4.93 15.47 9.97
N THR A 16 3.73 14.91 10.08
CA THR A 16 3.28 14.22 11.30
C THR A 16 3.58 12.73 11.19
N ILE A 17 4.43 12.25 12.08
CA ILE A 17 4.87 10.86 12.16
C ILE A 17 4.03 10.17 13.25
N ASN A 18 3.14 9.28 12.84
CA ASN A 18 2.32 8.50 13.76
C ASN A 18 3.05 7.22 14.19
N ASN A 19 2.70 6.71 15.37
CA ASN A 19 3.30 5.51 15.95
C ASN A 19 4.84 5.61 16.00
N PHE A 20 5.36 6.76 16.44
CA PHE A 20 6.80 7.04 16.43
C PHE A 20 7.60 5.97 17.18
N SER A 21 7.05 5.48 18.29
CA SER A 21 7.64 4.43 19.12
C SER A 21 7.77 3.07 18.42
N THR A 22 7.04 2.83 17.33
CA THR A 22 7.11 1.57 16.57
C THR A 22 8.02 1.68 15.35
N LEU A 23 8.58 2.86 15.05
CA LEU A 23 9.52 3.01 13.94
C LEU A 23 10.78 2.18 14.20
N ASN A 24 11.15 1.34 13.24
CA ASN A 24 12.38 0.57 13.28
C ASN A 24 13.59 1.49 13.48
N THR A 25 14.36 1.19 14.52
CA THR A 25 15.61 1.88 14.82
C THR A 25 16.62 1.64 13.69
N ASN A 26 17.35 2.69 13.31
CA ASN A 26 18.39 2.69 12.26
C ASN A 26 17.89 2.40 10.82
N LEU A 27 16.57 2.28 10.61
CA LEU A 27 16.00 2.27 9.27
C LEU A 27 15.61 3.67 8.82
N ARG A 28 15.67 3.85 7.50
CA ARG A 28 15.30 5.07 6.80
C ARG A 28 13.78 5.20 6.73
N HIS A 29 13.22 6.30 7.23
CA HIS A 29 11.81 6.65 7.10
C HIS A 29 11.68 7.93 6.27
N CYS A 30 10.75 7.98 5.31
CA CYS A 30 10.60 9.11 4.41
C CYS A 30 9.22 9.77 4.56
N SER A 31 9.17 11.09 4.44
CA SER A 31 7.91 11.80 4.21
C SER A 31 7.36 11.52 2.80
N GLU A 32 6.15 11.97 2.55
CA GLU A 32 5.68 12.16 1.18
C GLU A 32 6.55 13.21 0.45
N VAL A 33 6.55 13.15 -0.88
CA VAL A 33 7.26 14.09 -1.74
C VAL A 33 6.47 15.39 -1.83
N PHE A 34 7.16 16.52 -1.71
CA PHE A 34 6.57 17.86 -1.81
C PHE A 34 7.37 18.74 -2.76
N ILE A 35 6.68 19.68 -3.42
CA ILE A 35 7.30 20.55 -4.43
C ILE A 35 7.59 21.93 -3.85
N ALA A 36 8.85 22.37 -3.95
CA ALA A 36 9.28 23.70 -3.54
C ALA A 36 10.36 24.23 -4.51
N GLY A 37 10.21 25.47 -4.96
CA GLY A 37 11.11 26.06 -5.97
C GLY A 37 11.12 25.34 -7.31
N GLY A 38 10.04 24.61 -7.64
CA GLY A 38 9.96 23.77 -8.85
C GLY A 38 10.71 22.44 -8.75
N CYS A 39 11.26 22.11 -7.58
CA CYS A 39 11.98 20.86 -7.34
C CYS A 39 11.20 19.96 -6.37
N ALA A 40 11.34 18.65 -6.54
CA ALA A 40 10.73 17.64 -5.68
C ALA A 40 11.66 17.29 -4.50
N TRP A 41 11.13 17.44 -3.29
CA TRP A 41 11.85 17.23 -2.04
C TRP A 41 11.14 16.19 -1.17
N LYS A 42 11.88 15.56 -0.26
CA LYS A 42 11.35 14.73 0.81
C LYS A 42 12.22 14.86 2.05
N VAL A 43 11.62 14.62 3.21
CA VAL A 43 12.31 14.55 4.49
C VAL A 43 12.66 13.10 4.77
N VAL A 44 13.89 12.86 5.23
CA VAL A 44 14.38 11.54 5.61
C VAL A 44 14.72 11.57 7.09
N LEU A 45 14.23 10.57 7.82
CA LEU A 45 14.40 10.45 9.25
C LEU A 45 14.98 9.07 9.61
N TYR A 46 15.95 9.09 10.52
CA TYR A 46 16.53 7.90 11.13
C TYR A 46 16.31 7.98 12.63
N ARG A 47 15.47 7.09 13.16
CA ARG A 47 15.34 6.92 14.60
C ARG A 47 16.56 6.13 15.10
N GLY A 48 17.51 6.78 15.74
CA GLY A 48 18.70 6.14 16.31
C GLY A 48 19.98 6.32 15.49
N GLY A 49 19.93 6.85 14.27
CA GLY A 49 21.15 7.18 13.49
C GLY A 49 22.18 6.03 13.43
N LYS A 50 23.48 6.36 13.45
CA LYS A 50 24.57 5.36 13.42
C LYS A 50 24.88 4.77 14.79
N ASP A 51 24.72 5.55 15.86
CA ASP A 51 25.16 5.22 17.23
C ASP A 51 24.00 4.87 18.18
N GLY A 52 22.77 4.74 17.66
CA GLY A 52 21.56 4.38 18.40
C GLY A 52 20.91 5.52 19.21
N ASN A 53 21.64 6.60 19.47
CA ASN A 53 21.26 7.57 20.53
C ASN A 53 20.58 8.85 20.03
N TYR A 54 20.62 9.12 18.73
CA TYR A 54 20.14 10.39 18.17
C TYR A 54 19.09 10.20 17.09
N LEU A 55 18.19 11.16 16.99
CA LEU A 55 17.35 11.37 15.83
C LEU A 55 18.19 12.01 14.72
N GLY A 56 18.25 11.36 13.57
CA GLY A 56 18.80 11.93 12.35
C GLY A 56 17.71 12.49 11.46
N ILE A 57 17.85 13.72 10.96
CA ILE A 57 16.89 14.34 10.03
C ILE A 57 17.66 14.96 8.86
N TYR A 58 17.19 14.66 7.64
CA TYR A 58 17.79 15.11 6.39
C TYR A 58 16.72 15.60 5.43
N LEU A 59 17.08 16.57 4.60
CA LEU A 59 16.35 16.96 3.41
C LEU A 59 16.99 16.29 2.20
N GLU A 60 16.20 15.67 1.33
CA GLU A 60 16.67 15.01 0.12
C GLU A 60 15.88 15.47 -1.11
N VAL A 61 16.56 15.64 -2.23
CA VAL A 61 15.94 15.82 -3.55
C VAL A 61 15.36 14.48 -4.01
N ALA A 62 14.04 14.38 -4.07
CA ALA A 62 13.32 13.12 -4.26
C ALA A 62 13.57 12.50 -5.66
N ASP A 63 13.57 13.33 -6.70
CA ASP A 63 13.67 12.92 -8.10
C ASP A 63 14.98 13.40 -8.75
N GLY A 64 16.10 13.40 -8.01
CA GLY A 64 17.39 13.88 -8.53
C GLY A 64 17.90 13.13 -9.77
N SER A 65 17.32 11.98 -10.10
CA SER A 65 17.61 11.22 -11.32
C SER A 65 16.84 11.72 -12.56
N SER A 66 15.76 12.47 -12.36
CA SER A 66 14.95 13.09 -13.42
C SER A 66 15.41 14.52 -13.76
N LEU A 67 16.27 15.10 -12.92
CA LEU A 67 16.83 16.43 -13.13
C LEU A 67 17.94 16.39 -14.20
N PRO A 68 18.17 17.50 -14.93
CA PRO A 68 19.19 17.57 -15.98
C PRO A 68 20.58 17.15 -15.50
N GLN A 69 21.38 16.52 -16.35
CA GLN A 69 22.77 16.19 -15.99
C GLN A 69 23.53 17.45 -15.56
N GLY A 70 24.26 17.36 -14.44
CA GLY A 70 24.94 18.52 -13.85
C GLY A 70 24.01 19.49 -13.11
N TRP A 71 22.76 19.10 -12.83
CA TRP A 71 21.85 19.92 -12.05
C TRP A 71 22.48 20.32 -10.72
N SER A 72 22.16 21.54 -10.31
CA SER A 72 22.42 21.97 -8.97
C SER A 72 21.29 22.83 -8.43
N ILE A 73 20.92 22.58 -7.19
CA ILE A 73 19.90 23.35 -6.49
C ILE A 73 20.50 23.89 -5.19
N SER A 74 20.60 25.20 -5.07
CA SER A 74 20.93 25.86 -3.81
C SER A 74 19.65 26.14 -3.04
N ALA A 75 19.59 25.81 -1.76
CA ALA A 75 18.45 26.11 -0.90
C ALA A 75 18.89 26.38 0.54
N ALA A 76 18.26 27.38 1.18
CA ALA A 76 18.22 27.52 2.63
C ALA A 76 17.11 26.62 3.17
N CYS A 77 17.42 25.83 4.20
CA CYS A 77 16.49 24.94 4.86
C CYS A 77 16.56 25.14 6.36
N LYS A 78 15.40 25.20 7.03
CA LYS A 78 15.27 25.10 8.48
C LYS A 78 14.45 23.87 8.82
N LEU A 79 15.09 22.94 9.51
CA LEU A 79 14.49 21.73 10.07
C LEU A 79 14.08 22.01 11.51
N THR A 80 12.86 21.63 11.88
CA THR A 80 12.34 21.82 13.24
C THR A 80 11.69 20.53 13.73
N VAL A 81 12.07 20.06 14.92
CA VAL A 81 11.27 19.10 15.69
C VAL A 81 10.37 19.91 16.62
N VAL A 82 9.07 19.82 16.39
CA VAL A 82 8.09 20.65 17.11
C VAL A 82 7.88 20.11 18.51
N ASN A 83 8.02 21.00 19.48
CA ASN A 83 7.51 20.76 20.82
C ASN A 83 6.01 21.07 20.82
N GLN A 84 5.19 20.04 21.03
CA GLN A 84 3.73 20.10 20.90
C GLN A 84 3.05 20.77 22.10
N THR A 85 3.79 20.99 23.19
CA THR A 85 3.30 21.68 24.41
C THR A 85 3.72 23.15 24.47
N SER A 86 4.85 23.50 23.86
CA SER A 86 5.37 24.86 23.82
C SER A 86 6.21 25.07 22.57
N ILE A 87 5.66 25.78 21.59
CA ILE A 87 6.32 26.03 20.29
C ILE A 87 7.71 26.68 20.44
N GLU A 88 7.91 27.51 21.48
CA GLU A 88 9.19 28.18 21.76
C GLU A 88 10.31 27.20 22.14
N LYS A 89 9.95 26.03 22.69
CA LYS A 89 10.88 24.95 23.02
C LYS A 89 11.16 24.02 21.83
N SER A 90 10.63 24.30 20.64
CA SER A 90 10.91 23.47 19.46
C SER A 90 12.37 23.57 19.08
N GLU A 91 12.95 22.44 18.69
CA GLU A 91 14.37 22.31 18.40
C GLU A 91 14.61 22.50 16.91
N LYS A 92 15.51 23.41 16.57
CA LYS A 92 15.66 23.95 15.22
C LYS A 92 17.11 23.89 14.80
N GLN A 93 17.35 23.49 13.56
CA GLN A 93 18.64 23.62 12.90
C GLN A 93 18.40 24.11 11.48
N ASP A 94 19.21 25.07 11.05
CA ASP A 94 19.19 25.58 9.68
C ASP A 94 20.51 25.33 8.97
N PHE A 95 20.42 25.27 7.64
CA PHE A 95 21.58 25.18 6.78
C PHE A 95 21.26 25.78 5.42
N HIS A 96 22.29 26.28 4.75
CA HIS A 96 22.25 26.64 3.35
C HIS A 96 23.16 25.70 2.56
N ARG A 97 22.60 24.97 1.58
CA ARG A 97 23.34 23.95 0.85
C ARG A 97 23.03 23.93 -0.63
N LYS A 98 24.06 23.53 -1.39
CA LYS A 98 24.01 23.20 -2.81
C LYS A 98 23.87 21.69 -2.95
N PHE A 99 22.74 21.23 -3.47
CA PHE A 99 22.42 19.84 -3.76
C PHE A 99 22.77 19.54 -5.22
N CYS A 100 23.32 18.35 -5.49
CA CYS A 100 23.65 17.89 -6.83
C CYS A 100 23.50 16.36 -6.94
N ALA A 101 23.80 15.81 -8.12
CA ALA A 101 23.70 14.37 -8.37
C ALA A 101 24.51 13.50 -7.38
N ASP A 102 25.66 13.98 -6.92
CA ASP A 102 26.55 13.27 -5.98
C ASP A 102 26.20 13.52 -4.50
N ASN A 103 25.54 14.65 -4.21
CA ASN A 103 25.15 15.06 -2.86
C ASN A 103 23.68 15.48 -2.87
N ARG A 104 22.79 14.48 -2.88
CA ARG A 104 21.34 14.68 -3.06
C ARG A 104 20.62 15.00 -1.76
N ASP A 105 21.26 14.76 -0.64
CA ASP A 105 20.73 14.97 0.69
C ASP A 105 21.71 15.73 1.59
N TRP A 106 21.14 16.43 2.57
CA TRP A 106 21.90 17.07 3.63
C TRP A 106 21.05 17.19 4.88
N GLY A 107 21.67 17.06 6.04
CA GLY A 107 20.99 17.08 7.31
C GLY A 107 21.93 16.86 8.49
N PHE A 108 21.34 16.46 9.61
CA PHE A 108 22.04 16.27 10.86
C PHE A 108 21.78 14.84 11.35
N GLY A 109 22.84 14.02 11.41
CA GLY A 109 22.75 12.67 11.97
C GLY A 109 22.54 12.66 13.49
N SER A 110 22.90 13.76 14.15
CA SER A 110 22.71 14.00 15.58
C SER A 110 21.85 15.24 15.80
N PHE A 111 20.64 15.27 15.23
CA PHE A 111 19.74 16.42 15.32
C PHE A 111 19.23 16.63 16.77
N MET A 112 18.79 15.56 17.42
CA MET A 112 18.28 15.58 18.80
C MET A 112 18.56 14.24 19.49
N GLU A 113 18.90 14.26 20.77
CA GLU A 113 18.99 13.04 21.57
C GLU A 113 17.64 12.34 21.68
N LEU A 114 17.60 11.03 21.44
CA LEU A 114 16.37 10.25 21.58
C LEU A 114 15.86 10.25 23.01
N ALA A 115 16.75 10.26 24.00
CA ALA A 115 16.37 10.30 25.42
C ALA A 115 15.52 11.55 25.74
N LYS A 116 15.95 12.72 25.23
CA LYS A 116 15.20 13.98 25.35
C LYS A 116 13.91 13.95 24.52
N LEU A 117 13.97 13.48 23.28
CA LEU A 117 12.81 13.42 22.38
C LEU A 117 11.68 12.55 22.96
N GLN A 118 12.04 11.42 23.56
CA GLN A 118 11.11 10.40 24.06
C GLN A 118 10.65 10.65 25.49
N ASN A 119 11.24 11.62 26.19
CA ASN A 119 10.81 11.99 27.53
C ASN A 119 9.40 12.61 27.48
N PRO A 120 8.39 12.01 28.14
CA PRO A 120 7.02 12.53 28.14
C PRO A 120 6.91 13.96 28.67
N ASP A 121 7.79 14.37 29.59
CA ASP A 121 7.78 15.70 30.22
C ASP A 121 8.33 16.80 29.30
N ASP A 122 9.09 16.43 28.28
CA ASP A 122 9.72 17.37 27.35
C ASP A 122 8.81 17.79 26.20
N GLY A 123 7.71 17.06 25.94
CA GLY A 123 6.61 17.51 25.08
C GLY A 123 6.82 17.42 23.56
N TYR A 124 7.86 16.73 23.08
CA TYR A 124 8.11 16.52 21.65
C TYR A 124 7.28 15.38 21.05
N ILE A 125 7.00 14.33 21.83
CA ILE A 125 6.12 13.23 21.45
C ILE A 125 4.83 13.32 22.26
N LEU A 126 3.69 13.42 21.58
CA LEU A 126 2.37 13.43 22.18
C LEU A 126 1.47 12.42 21.47
N ASN A 127 0.80 11.54 22.22
CA ASN A 127 -0.02 10.45 21.67
C ASN A 127 0.74 9.58 20.66
N ASP A 128 2.03 9.31 20.95
CA ASP A 128 2.97 8.61 20.07
C ASP A 128 3.13 9.25 18.67
N LYS A 129 2.94 10.57 18.58
CA LYS A 129 3.16 11.37 17.38
C LYS A 129 4.34 12.31 17.57
N CYS A 130 5.20 12.35 16.56
CA CYS A 130 6.28 13.34 16.44
C CYS A 130 5.98 14.24 15.23
N ILE A 131 6.22 15.54 15.33
CA ILE A 131 5.99 16.49 14.25
C ILE A 131 7.33 17.11 13.84
N VAL A 132 7.66 16.96 12.56
CA VAL A 132 8.83 17.58 11.94
C VAL A 132 8.36 18.63 10.94
N GLU A 133 8.85 19.85 11.08
CA GLU A 133 8.60 20.93 10.13
C GLU A 133 9.86 21.23 9.32
N VAL A 134 9.65 21.57 8.05
CA VAL A 134 10.71 21.96 7.14
C VAL A 134 10.32 23.25 6.45
N GLU A 135 11.13 24.29 6.61
CA GLU A 135 10.98 25.56 5.91
C GLU A 135 12.10 25.69 4.88
N LEU A 136 11.74 25.77 3.60
CA LEU A 136 12.67 26.00 2.49
C LEU A 136 12.54 27.43 2.00
N SER A 137 13.66 28.07 1.76
CA SER A 137 13.77 29.44 1.23
C SER A 137 15.00 29.56 0.34
N GLU A 138 15.11 30.68 -0.40
CA GLU A 138 16.26 30.95 -1.27
C GLU A 138 16.56 29.80 -2.27
N ILE A 139 15.51 29.11 -2.73
CA ILE A 139 15.65 27.97 -3.63
C ILE A 139 16.00 28.47 -5.03
N ASN A 140 17.25 28.26 -5.42
CA ASN A 140 17.80 28.64 -6.71
C ASN A 140 18.28 27.38 -7.44
N SER A 141 17.60 27.03 -8.53
CA SER A 141 18.07 26.00 -9.44
C SER A 141 19.03 26.62 -10.46
N GLU A 142 20.32 26.29 -10.34
CA GLU A 142 21.29 26.49 -11.41
C GLU A 142 21.13 25.30 -12.36
N GLY A 143 20.11 25.36 -13.20
CA GLY A 143 20.16 24.68 -14.48
C GLY A 143 21.04 25.54 -15.39
N SER A 144 22.06 24.96 -16.01
CA SER A 144 22.80 25.65 -17.07
C SER A 144 21.79 26.22 -18.07
N GLN A 145 21.56 27.54 -18.02
CA GLN A 145 20.94 28.27 -19.10
C GLN A 145 21.98 28.32 -20.22
N VAL A 146 22.04 27.27 -21.03
CA VAL A 146 22.49 27.44 -22.40
C VAL A 146 21.25 27.85 -23.17
N VAL A 147 21.06 29.17 -23.27
CA VAL A 147 20.13 29.74 -24.24
C VAL A 147 20.63 29.35 -25.62
N GLY A 148 19.87 28.50 -26.30
CA GLY A 148 20.02 28.22 -27.72
C GLY A 148 20.77 26.94 -28.04
N GLN A 149 20.11 25.80 -27.90
CA GLN A 149 19.82 24.90 -29.02
C GLN A 149 18.78 23.88 -28.56
N ILE A 150 17.80 23.62 -29.42
CA ILE A 150 16.88 22.50 -29.28
C ILE A 150 17.76 21.25 -29.33
N GLU A 151 18.09 20.67 -28.17
CA GLU A 151 18.68 19.34 -28.12
C GLU A 151 17.54 18.37 -27.87
N ASP A 152 17.15 17.69 -28.96
CA ASP A 152 16.25 16.55 -28.98
C ASP A 152 16.43 15.66 -27.73
N GLU A 153 15.33 15.32 -27.06
CA GLU A 153 15.32 14.24 -26.07
C GLU A 153 15.75 12.88 -26.69
N ASP A 154 15.81 12.80 -28.02
CA ASP A 154 16.35 11.70 -28.84
C ASP A 154 17.87 11.82 -29.17
N ALA A 155 18.59 12.82 -28.66
CA ALA A 155 19.98 13.04 -29.02
C ALA A 155 20.92 11.96 -28.45
N ALA A 156 21.44 11.09 -29.32
CA ALA A 156 22.45 10.10 -28.97
C ALA A 156 23.85 10.74 -28.82
N VAL A 157 24.53 10.46 -27.71
CA VAL A 157 25.84 11.00 -27.36
C VAL A 157 26.93 9.93 -27.46
N GLU A 158 28.16 10.33 -27.79
CA GLU A 158 29.28 9.40 -27.87
C GLU A 158 29.62 8.83 -26.47
N PHE A 159 29.47 7.52 -26.29
CA PHE A 159 29.70 6.87 -25.01
C PHE A 159 31.03 6.11 -25.01
N LYS A 160 32.06 6.65 -24.34
CA LYS A 160 33.37 5.98 -24.14
C LYS A 160 33.92 5.32 -25.41
N ASP A 161 33.82 5.94 -26.59
CA ASP A 161 34.24 5.36 -27.89
C ASP A 161 33.53 4.06 -28.32
N LEU A 162 32.41 3.71 -27.69
CA LEU A 162 31.59 2.54 -28.03
C LEU A 162 30.55 2.84 -29.11
N GLY A 163 30.33 4.11 -29.44
CA GLY A 163 29.29 4.56 -30.35
C GLY A 163 28.33 5.56 -29.71
N LYS A 164 27.31 5.93 -30.49
CA LYS A 164 26.30 6.91 -30.07
C LYS A 164 25.20 6.20 -29.31
N ILE A 165 25.07 6.53 -28.03
CA ILE A 165 24.07 5.93 -27.13
C ILE A 165 23.05 7.00 -26.75
N GLU A 166 21.77 6.61 -26.70
CA GLU A 166 20.68 7.47 -26.25
C GLU A 166 21.01 8.02 -24.85
N LYS A 167 20.91 9.35 -24.70
CA LYS A 167 21.30 10.10 -23.50
C LYS A 167 20.71 9.54 -22.18
N PRO A 168 19.45 9.04 -22.12
CA PRO A 168 18.89 8.46 -20.91
C PRO A 168 19.62 7.19 -20.42
N PHE A 169 20.29 6.46 -21.31
CA PHE A 169 20.99 5.23 -20.97
C PHE A 169 22.38 5.49 -20.41
N VAL A 170 23.00 6.62 -20.75
CA VAL A 170 24.39 6.92 -20.39
C VAL A 170 24.66 6.83 -18.89
N PRO A 171 23.88 7.46 -17.99
CA PRO A 171 24.13 7.34 -16.55
C PRO A 171 24.03 5.90 -16.03
N LEU A 172 23.09 5.11 -16.57
CA LEU A 172 22.90 3.70 -16.21
C LEU A 172 24.09 2.85 -16.64
N LEU A 173 24.56 3.09 -17.87
CA LEU A 173 25.71 2.39 -18.43
C LEU A 173 27.01 2.80 -17.75
N GLU A 174 27.16 4.05 -17.33
CA GLU A 174 28.32 4.50 -16.53
C GLU A 174 28.39 3.78 -15.18
N GLU A 175 27.26 3.70 -14.47
CA GLU A 175 27.12 2.99 -13.20
C GLU A 175 27.48 1.50 -13.37
N ILE A 176 26.86 0.81 -14.32
CA ILE A 176 27.10 -0.62 -14.56
C ILE A 176 28.52 -0.91 -15.05
N CYS A 177 29.08 -0.09 -15.95
CA CYS A 177 30.48 -0.25 -16.37
C CYS A 177 31.49 -0.03 -15.23
N SER A 178 31.11 0.68 -14.17
CA SER A 178 31.96 0.82 -12.98
C SER A 178 32.00 -0.48 -12.17
N TRP A 179 30.88 -1.20 -12.08
CA TRP A 179 30.78 -2.47 -11.36
C TRP A 179 31.26 -3.67 -12.20
N HIS A 180 31.12 -3.57 -13.52
CA HIS A 180 31.50 -4.62 -14.48
C HIS A 180 32.41 -4.06 -15.59
N PRO A 181 33.69 -3.76 -15.29
CA PRO A 181 34.62 -3.21 -16.28
C PRO A 181 34.84 -4.11 -17.51
N SER A 182 34.65 -5.43 -17.36
CA SER A 182 34.74 -6.43 -18.43
C SER A 182 33.79 -6.15 -19.61
N LEU A 183 32.70 -5.41 -19.40
CA LEU A 183 31.81 -4.97 -20.46
C LEU A 183 32.52 -4.11 -21.50
N LEU A 184 33.58 -3.37 -21.11
CA LEU A 184 34.34 -2.50 -22.01
C LEU A 184 35.37 -3.27 -22.85
N ASP A 185 35.66 -4.53 -22.53
CA ASP A 185 36.62 -5.33 -23.30
C ASP A 185 36.12 -5.64 -24.72
N CYS A 186 34.80 -5.54 -24.96
CA CYS A 186 34.23 -5.71 -26.30
C CYS A 186 34.79 -4.72 -27.34
N LYS A 187 35.31 -3.56 -26.90
CA LYS A 187 35.96 -2.55 -27.76
C LYS A 187 37.12 -3.10 -28.57
N LYS A 188 37.84 -4.08 -28.01
CA LYS A 188 39.07 -4.62 -28.60
C LYS A 188 38.79 -5.58 -29.76
N ILE A 189 37.55 -6.08 -29.85
CA ILE A 189 37.21 -7.24 -30.68
C ILE A 189 36.09 -6.91 -31.66
N LYS A 190 35.20 -5.96 -31.33
CA LYS A 190 33.95 -5.74 -32.05
C LYS A 190 33.93 -4.38 -32.76
N SER A 191 33.13 -4.28 -33.83
CA SER A 191 32.97 -3.04 -34.58
C SER A 191 32.16 -2.00 -33.79
N ARG A 192 32.36 -0.72 -34.09
CA ARG A 192 31.64 0.39 -33.45
C ARG A 192 30.12 0.25 -33.57
N ARG A 193 29.61 -0.20 -34.71
CA ARG A 193 28.16 -0.44 -34.92
C ARG A 193 27.63 -1.54 -34.01
N PHE A 194 28.43 -2.57 -33.79
CA PHE A 194 28.06 -3.67 -32.90
C PHE A 194 28.05 -3.21 -31.44
N THR A 195 29.08 -2.48 -31.01
CA THR A 195 29.17 -1.98 -29.64
C THR A 195 28.07 -0.97 -29.34
N GLU A 196 27.71 -0.11 -30.30
CA GLU A 196 26.60 0.81 -30.21
C GLU A 196 25.28 0.06 -29.98
N TRP A 197 24.94 -0.88 -30.86
CA TRP A 197 23.73 -1.68 -30.73
C TRP A 197 23.67 -2.47 -29.41
N ALA A 198 24.79 -3.09 -29.00
CA ALA A 198 24.87 -3.88 -27.77
C ALA A 198 24.63 -3.02 -26.52
N PHE A 199 25.23 -1.83 -26.45
CA PHE A 199 25.07 -0.93 -25.31
C PHE A 199 23.71 -0.22 -25.31
N THR A 200 23.12 0.02 -26.49
CA THR A 200 21.73 0.48 -26.61
C THR A 200 20.75 -0.57 -26.12
N ALA A 201 20.91 -1.84 -26.52
CA ALA A 201 20.09 -2.95 -26.02
C ALA A 201 20.24 -3.12 -24.50
N LEU A 202 21.46 -3.01 -23.97
CA LEU A 202 21.72 -3.06 -22.53
C LEU A 202 21.04 -1.90 -21.80
N GLY A 203 21.13 -0.69 -22.36
CA GLY A 203 20.46 0.50 -21.84
C GLY A 203 18.95 0.33 -21.72
N ARG A 204 18.30 -0.26 -22.74
CA ARG A 204 16.85 -0.53 -22.73
C ARG A 204 16.45 -1.51 -21.64
N VAL A 205 17.17 -2.63 -21.48
CA VAL A 205 16.90 -3.60 -20.41
C VAL A 205 17.08 -2.96 -19.03
N LEU A 206 18.14 -2.19 -18.83
CA LEU A 206 18.40 -1.51 -17.56
C LEU A 206 17.35 -0.46 -17.23
N GLN A 207 16.96 0.35 -18.21
CA GLN A 207 15.92 1.36 -18.04
C GLN A 207 14.58 0.70 -17.70
N PHE A 208 14.24 -0.39 -18.40
CA PHE A 208 13.04 -1.18 -18.10
C PHE A 208 13.04 -1.64 -16.64
N LEU A 209 14.10 -2.32 -16.20
CA LEU A 209 14.20 -2.86 -14.83
C LEU A 209 14.19 -1.76 -13.77
N ARG A 210 14.73 -0.57 -14.07
CA ARG A 210 14.76 0.56 -13.14
C ARG A 210 13.41 1.27 -13.01
N ASN A 211 12.68 1.39 -14.12
CA ASN A 211 11.46 2.19 -14.15
C ASN A 211 10.20 1.37 -13.87
N LYS A 212 10.16 0.09 -14.24
CA LYS A 212 8.98 -0.76 -13.99
C LYS A 212 8.96 -1.26 -12.56
N LYS A 213 7.89 -0.94 -11.84
CA LYS A 213 7.66 -1.47 -10.50
C LYS A 213 7.16 -2.90 -10.60
N LEU A 214 7.49 -3.72 -9.61
CA LEU A 214 7.08 -5.13 -9.57
C LEU A 214 5.58 -5.34 -9.75
N LYS A 215 4.75 -4.47 -9.16
CA LYS A 215 3.28 -4.53 -9.28
C LYS A 215 2.75 -4.34 -10.71
N ASP A 216 3.55 -3.72 -11.58
CA ASP A 216 3.18 -3.36 -12.96
C ASP A 216 3.72 -4.41 -13.97
N MET A 217 4.31 -5.51 -13.48
CA MET A 217 4.77 -6.66 -14.28
C MET A 217 3.60 -7.55 -14.71
N ASN A 218 2.81 -7.04 -15.64
CA ASN A 218 1.73 -7.78 -16.30
C ASN A 218 2.26 -8.64 -17.47
N LYS A 219 1.36 -9.33 -18.20
CA LYS A 219 1.73 -10.20 -19.33
C LYS A 219 2.52 -9.44 -20.41
N GLU A 220 2.03 -8.28 -20.82
CA GLU A 220 2.64 -7.45 -21.86
C GLU A 220 4.02 -6.95 -21.44
N ALA A 221 4.18 -6.54 -20.18
CA ALA A 221 5.45 -6.14 -19.62
C ALA A 221 6.47 -7.28 -19.60
N CYS A 222 6.04 -8.50 -19.25
CA CYS A 222 6.93 -9.67 -19.32
C CYS A 222 7.34 -9.99 -20.76
N GLU A 223 6.42 -9.86 -21.73
CA GLU A 223 6.72 -10.07 -23.15
C GLU A 223 7.72 -9.02 -23.68
N GLU A 224 7.53 -7.76 -23.31
CA GLU A 224 8.46 -6.67 -23.65
C GLU A 224 9.86 -6.89 -23.04
N LEU A 225 9.94 -7.26 -21.75
CA LEU A 225 11.22 -7.55 -21.11
C LEU A 225 11.91 -8.76 -21.75
N GLN A 226 11.16 -9.80 -22.08
CA GLN A 226 11.68 -10.99 -22.74
C GLN A 226 12.28 -10.63 -24.10
N GLN A 227 11.59 -9.81 -24.90
CA GLN A 227 12.08 -9.36 -26.20
C GLN A 227 13.36 -8.52 -26.06
N LEU A 228 13.39 -7.55 -25.15
CA LEU A 228 14.57 -6.73 -24.90
C LEU A 228 15.77 -7.57 -24.42
N TRP A 229 15.50 -8.61 -23.63
CA TRP A 229 16.54 -9.52 -23.15
C TRP A 229 17.10 -10.41 -24.26
N GLU A 230 16.25 -10.96 -25.13
CA GLU A 230 16.68 -11.74 -26.30
C GLU A 230 17.52 -10.91 -27.28
N GLU A 231 17.14 -9.65 -27.50
CA GLU A 231 17.95 -8.68 -28.26
C GLU A 231 19.32 -8.48 -27.59
N LEU A 232 19.37 -8.36 -26.27
CA LEU A 232 20.62 -8.16 -25.54
C LEU A 232 21.51 -9.43 -25.48
N GLU A 233 20.94 -10.64 -25.36
CA GLU A 233 21.72 -11.89 -25.32
C GLU A 233 22.56 -12.09 -26.59
N MET A 234 22.08 -11.59 -27.72
CA MET A 234 22.80 -11.61 -29.00
C MET A 234 24.08 -10.75 -28.98
N SER A 235 24.28 -9.90 -27.98
CA SER A 235 25.44 -9.01 -27.83
C SER A 235 26.74 -9.70 -27.42
N ARG A 236 26.72 -10.97 -26.99
CA ARG A 236 27.90 -11.69 -26.47
C ARG A 236 28.69 -10.86 -25.45
N LEU A 237 28.00 -10.08 -24.62
CA LEU A 237 28.55 -9.45 -23.42
C LEU A 237 28.49 -10.47 -22.28
N ASP A 238 29.33 -10.30 -21.25
CA ASP A 238 29.15 -11.05 -20.02
C ASP A 238 27.98 -10.45 -19.23
N LEU A 239 26.85 -11.15 -19.27
CA LEU A 239 25.58 -10.74 -18.66
C LEU A 239 25.18 -11.65 -17.50
N SER A 240 26.11 -12.45 -16.98
CA SER A 240 25.89 -13.39 -15.86
C SER A 240 25.34 -12.72 -14.60
N TRP A 241 25.65 -11.43 -14.40
CA TRP A 241 25.14 -10.61 -13.30
C TRP A 241 23.70 -10.10 -13.53
N LEU A 242 23.28 -9.94 -14.78
CA LEU A 242 21.96 -9.38 -15.16
C LEU A 242 20.91 -10.48 -15.37
N GLU A 243 21.33 -11.65 -15.83
CA GLU A 243 20.46 -12.80 -16.10
C GLU A 243 19.59 -13.20 -14.89
N PRO A 244 20.09 -13.29 -13.64
CA PRO A 244 19.25 -13.61 -12.49
C PRO A 244 18.18 -12.55 -12.21
N LEU A 245 18.48 -11.28 -12.45
CA LEU A 245 17.56 -10.16 -12.23
C LEU A 245 16.42 -10.19 -13.24
N VAL A 246 16.73 -10.43 -14.52
CA VAL A 246 15.73 -10.55 -15.58
C VAL A 246 14.84 -11.77 -15.36
N LYS A 247 15.43 -12.94 -15.04
CA LYS A 247 14.67 -14.14 -14.71
C LYS A 247 13.75 -13.93 -13.50
N SER A 248 14.24 -13.25 -12.48
CA SER A 248 13.43 -12.90 -11.30
C SER A 248 12.24 -12.02 -11.70
N ALA A 249 12.47 -10.96 -12.48
CA ALA A 249 11.41 -10.07 -12.96
C ALA A 249 10.36 -10.79 -13.82
N LEU A 250 10.77 -11.68 -14.73
CA LEU A 250 9.87 -12.47 -15.56
C LEU A 250 9.03 -13.46 -14.74
N SER A 251 9.60 -14.03 -13.67
CA SER A 251 8.88 -14.97 -12.79
C SER A 251 7.82 -14.30 -11.91
N MET A 252 7.89 -12.97 -11.72
CA MET A 252 7.01 -12.25 -10.80
C MET A 252 5.54 -12.22 -11.23
N LYS A 253 5.24 -12.38 -12.52
CA LYS A 253 3.87 -12.51 -13.02
C LYS A 253 3.11 -13.62 -12.28
N GLY A 254 3.71 -14.82 -12.20
CA GLY A 254 3.08 -15.97 -11.55
C GLY A 254 2.90 -15.79 -10.05
N TYR A 255 3.81 -15.05 -9.40
CA TYR A 255 3.67 -14.69 -7.99
C TYR A 255 2.51 -13.71 -7.76
N LEU A 256 2.39 -12.66 -8.58
CA LEU A 256 1.32 -11.66 -8.46
C LEU A 256 -0.06 -12.28 -8.72
N GLU A 257 -0.19 -13.13 -9.73
CA GLU A 257 -1.41 -13.88 -10.01
C GLU A 257 -1.84 -14.73 -8.81
N LYS A 258 -0.90 -15.48 -8.23
CA LYS A 258 -1.15 -16.26 -7.00
C LYS A 258 -1.51 -15.37 -5.81
N ALA A 259 -0.82 -14.24 -5.63
CA ALA A 259 -1.11 -13.31 -4.54
C ALA A 259 -2.52 -12.70 -4.65
N MET A 260 -2.97 -12.38 -5.87
CA MET A 260 -4.34 -11.93 -6.13
C MET A 260 -5.37 -13.03 -5.82
N GLN A 261 -5.11 -14.26 -6.26
CA GLN A 261 -5.98 -15.41 -5.94
C GLN A 261 -6.08 -15.64 -4.43
N VAL A 262 -4.96 -15.61 -3.71
CA VAL A 262 -4.93 -15.75 -2.25
C VAL A 262 -5.75 -14.64 -1.58
N LYS A 263 -5.64 -13.39 -2.03
CA LYS A 263 -6.46 -12.29 -1.50
C LYS A 263 -7.95 -12.54 -1.69
N LYS A 264 -8.35 -12.99 -2.88
CA LYS A 264 -9.75 -13.32 -3.18
C LYS A 264 -10.26 -14.46 -2.30
N LEU A 265 -9.52 -15.56 -2.22
CA LEU A 265 -9.87 -16.71 -1.38
C LEU A 265 -9.99 -16.33 0.10
N ARG A 266 -9.13 -15.44 0.59
CA ARG A 266 -9.25 -14.92 1.96
C ARG A 266 -10.52 -14.13 2.19
N GLN A 267 -10.95 -13.32 1.22
CA GLN A 267 -12.22 -12.59 1.30
C GLN A 267 -13.42 -13.55 1.29
N ASP A 268 -13.40 -14.54 0.40
CA ASP A 268 -14.44 -15.57 0.31
C ASP A 268 -14.54 -16.38 1.61
N LEU A 269 -13.40 -16.73 2.22
CA LEU A 269 -13.35 -17.43 3.51
C LEU A 269 -14.02 -16.62 4.64
N VAL A 270 -13.74 -15.33 4.73
CA VAL A 270 -14.36 -14.45 5.73
C VAL A 270 -15.88 -14.36 5.56
N LEU A 271 -16.36 -14.32 4.31
CA LEU A 271 -17.79 -14.34 4.00
C LEU A 271 -18.44 -15.65 4.46
N LEU A 272 -17.85 -16.78 4.08
CA LEU A 272 -18.34 -18.12 4.45
C LEU A 272 -18.33 -18.32 5.97
N GLU A 273 -17.30 -17.84 6.67
CA GLU A 273 -17.22 -17.92 8.13
C GLU A 273 -18.35 -17.13 8.80
N LYS A 274 -18.70 -15.96 8.25
CA LYS A 274 -19.85 -15.17 8.71
C LYS A 274 -21.18 -15.90 8.48
N GLU A 275 -21.37 -16.52 7.32
CA GLU A 275 -22.57 -17.30 7.03
C GLU A 275 -22.69 -18.54 7.94
N MET A 276 -21.58 -19.26 8.15
CA MET A 276 -21.52 -20.37 9.09
C MET A 276 -21.94 -19.93 10.49
N ASN A 277 -21.43 -18.81 10.99
CA ASN A 277 -21.78 -18.30 12.31
C ASN A 277 -23.27 -17.91 12.39
N LYS A 278 -23.85 -17.36 11.32
CA LYS A 278 -25.28 -17.09 11.23
C LYS A 278 -26.12 -18.37 11.30
N ILE A 279 -25.74 -19.40 10.54
CA ILE A 279 -26.44 -20.69 10.54
C ILE A 279 -26.33 -21.36 11.92
N LYS A 280 -25.18 -21.29 12.58
CA LYS A 280 -25.00 -21.83 13.94
C LYS A 280 -25.94 -21.19 14.96
N VAL A 281 -26.13 -19.87 14.91
CA VAL A 281 -27.08 -19.17 15.78
C VAL A 281 -28.49 -19.68 15.51
N ASN A 282 -28.91 -19.71 14.25
CA ASN A 282 -30.24 -20.21 13.87
C ASN A 282 -30.46 -21.68 14.29
N LEU A 283 -29.43 -22.52 14.18
CA LEU A 283 -29.51 -23.92 14.61
C LEU A 283 -29.77 -24.02 16.11
N ALA A 284 -29.04 -23.26 16.93
CA ALA A 284 -29.25 -23.22 18.37
C ALA A 284 -30.68 -22.77 18.74
N ASP A 285 -31.22 -21.77 18.02
CA ASP A 285 -32.60 -21.33 18.20
C ASP A 285 -33.61 -22.44 17.86
N THR A 286 -33.37 -23.19 16.78
CA THR A 286 -34.23 -24.32 16.40
C THR A 286 -34.12 -25.52 17.34
N GLU A 287 -32.93 -25.83 17.86
CA GLU A 287 -32.72 -26.88 18.85
C GLU A 287 -33.50 -26.59 20.13
N LEU A 288 -33.41 -25.34 20.62
CA LEU A 288 -34.18 -24.90 21.78
C LEU A 288 -35.69 -24.99 21.53
N THR A 289 -36.15 -24.63 20.33
CA THR A 289 -37.57 -24.75 19.95
C THR A 289 -38.04 -26.22 19.94
N ILE A 290 -37.20 -27.14 19.45
CA ILE A 290 -37.51 -28.59 19.45
C ILE A 290 -37.63 -29.12 20.88
N GLU A 291 -36.73 -28.71 21.79
CA GLU A 291 -36.81 -29.14 23.19
C GLU A 291 -38.09 -28.67 23.87
N ILE A 292 -38.46 -27.38 23.70
CA ILE A 292 -39.72 -26.84 24.21
C ILE A 292 -40.92 -27.61 23.65
N THR A 293 -40.94 -27.85 22.33
CA THR A 293 -42.07 -28.54 21.68
C THR A 293 -42.21 -29.99 22.16
N LYS A 294 -41.09 -30.68 22.41
CA LYS A 294 -41.09 -32.03 22.99
C LYS A 294 -41.67 -32.03 24.40
N THR A 295 -41.29 -31.06 25.24
CA THR A 295 -41.86 -30.96 26.60
C THR A 295 -43.35 -30.69 26.58
N ASP A 296 -43.82 -29.80 25.70
CA ASP A 296 -45.24 -29.46 25.56
C ASP A 296 -46.07 -30.66 25.07
N LEU A 297 -45.52 -31.47 24.15
CA LEU A 297 -46.16 -32.70 23.67
C LEU A 297 -46.35 -33.74 24.79
N ILE A 298 -45.30 -33.99 25.59
CA ILE A 298 -45.37 -34.93 26.73
C ILE A 298 -46.48 -34.50 27.70
N LEU A 299 -46.55 -33.21 28.01
CA LEU A 299 -47.59 -32.66 28.88
C LEU A 299 -49.00 -32.81 28.28
N ALA A 300 -49.16 -32.68 26.97
CA ALA A 300 -50.44 -32.86 26.29
C ALA A 300 -50.89 -34.34 26.28
N GLU A 301 -49.95 -35.27 26.09
CA GLU A 301 -50.21 -36.72 26.10
C GLU A 301 -50.59 -37.25 27.48
N GLU A 302 -50.00 -36.73 28.57
CA GLU A 302 -50.35 -37.12 29.96
C GLU A 302 -51.83 -36.85 30.32
N GLY A 303 -52.50 -35.95 29.61
CA GLY A 303 -53.92 -35.63 29.77
C GLY A 303 -54.86 -36.28 28.75
N PHE A 304 -54.34 -37.06 27.79
CA PHE A 304 -55.11 -37.59 26.67
C PHE A 304 -55.31 -39.10 26.79
N GLU A 305 -56.53 -39.53 27.15
CA GLU A 305 -56.96 -40.91 26.96
C GLU A 305 -57.47 -41.08 25.53
N GLU A 306 -56.68 -41.74 24.67
CA GLU A 306 -57.12 -42.14 23.33
C GLU A 306 -58.28 -43.15 23.48
N LYS A 307 -59.50 -42.68 23.19
CA LYS A 307 -60.67 -43.55 23.08
C LYS A 307 -60.81 -43.93 21.61
N ASP A 308 -60.77 -45.23 21.32
CA ASP A 308 -61.13 -45.80 20.02
C ASP A 308 -62.60 -45.47 19.72
N LEU A 309 -62.84 -44.28 19.18
CA LEU A 309 -64.14 -43.86 18.69
C LEU A 309 -64.27 -44.39 17.27
N ASP A 310 -65.06 -45.45 17.13
CA ASP A 310 -65.53 -45.95 15.84
C ASP A 310 -66.38 -44.84 15.18
N LEU A 311 -65.78 -44.11 14.25
CA LEU A 311 -66.35 -42.92 13.60
C LEU A 311 -67.61 -43.21 12.78
N ASP A 312 -67.96 -44.49 12.60
CA ASP A 312 -69.17 -44.94 11.91
C ASP A 312 -70.38 -45.13 12.84
N SER A 313 -70.27 -44.86 14.15
CA SER A 313 -71.42 -45.00 15.06
C SER A 313 -72.34 -43.75 15.08
N ASP A 314 -73.63 -43.94 14.77
CA ASP A 314 -74.64 -42.87 14.70
C ASP A 314 -74.95 -42.24 16.08
N ILE A 315 -74.87 -40.90 16.16
CA ILE A 315 -75.19 -40.12 17.36
C ILE A 315 -76.71 -39.96 17.48
N GLY A 316 -77.39 -40.95 18.07
CA GLY A 316 -78.85 -40.99 18.18
C GLY A 316 -79.47 -39.93 19.10
N TYR A 317 -80.50 -39.22 18.62
CA TYR A 317 -81.40 -38.38 19.43
C TYR A 317 -82.56 -39.22 19.98
N ALA A 318 -82.72 -39.28 21.31
CA ALA A 318 -83.88 -39.90 21.98
C ALA A 318 -84.97 -38.84 22.30
N GLY A 319 -86.16 -38.99 21.71
CA GLY A 319 -87.34 -38.18 22.03
C GLY A 319 -88.07 -38.64 23.30
N PRO A 320 -88.79 -37.76 24.02
CA PRO A 320 -89.49 -38.13 25.25
C PRO A 320 -90.83 -38.82 24.95
N SER A 321 -91.08 -39.97 25.56
CA SER A 321 -92.36 -40.69 25.54
C SER A 321 -92.97 -40.78 26.94
N LEU A 322 -94.30 -40.99 26.96
CA LEU A 322 -95.19 -41.54 28.02
C LEU A 322 -95.96 -40.48 28.87
N LEU A 323 -97.31 -40.48 29.03
CA LEU A 323 -98.38 -41.52 28.97
C LEU A 323 -99.81 -40.93 28.84
N PRO A 324 -100.84 -41.76 28.52
CA PRO A 324 -102.26 -41.40 28.54
C PRO A 324 -102.94 -41.56 29.93
N LEU A 325 -103.91 -40.69 30.21
CA LEU A 325 -104.76 -40.66 31.42
C LEU A 325 -105.79 -41.81 31.42
N LYS A 326 -105.91 -42.51 32.57
CA LYS A 326 -107.02 -43.43 32.88
C LYS A 326 -108.23 -42.62 33.39
N ASN A 327 -109.41 -42.84 32.81
CA ASN A 327 -110.69 -42.41 33.39
C ASN A 327 -111.30 -43.56 34.21
N GLU A 328 -111.72 -43.26 35.43
CA GLU A 328 -112.61 -44.10 36.24
C GLU A 328 -114.06 -43.88 35.79
N GLU A 329 -114.75 -44.96 35.39
CA GLU A 329 -116.22 -45.02 35.32
C GLU A 329 -116.75 -45.56 36.65
N LYS A 330 -117.72 -44.84 37.24
CA LYS A 330 -118.63 -45.36 38.28
C LYS A 330 -120.05 -45.39 37.70
N ASP A 331 -120.71 -46.52 37.94
CA ASP A 331 -122.14 -46.83 37.77
C ASP A 331 -123.08 -45.67 38.20
N ILE A 332 -124.36 -45.53 37.81
CA ILE A 332 -125.50 -46.46 37.84
C ILE A 332 -126.68 -45.85 36.97
N PRO A 333 -127.93 -46.38 36.90
CA PRO A 333 -128.49 -47.18 35.80
C PRO A 333 -129.78 -46.59 35.12
N SER A 334 -130.27 -47.32 34.11
CA SER A 334 -131.69 -47.62 33.78
C SER A 334 -132.70 -46.46 33.63
N VAL A 335 -133.41 -46.43 32.48
CA VAL A 335 -134.85 -46.77 32.35
C VAL A 335 -135.37 -46.24 31.01
N CYS A 336 -136.07 -47.15 30.30
CA CYS A 336 -137.00 -47.00 29.16
C CYS A 336 -136.45 -46.71 27.76
#